data_AF-A0A139PS05-F1
#
_entry.id   AF-A0A139PS05-F1
#
_cell.length_a   1.000
_cell.length_b   1.000
_cell.length_c   1.000
_cell.angle_alpha   90.00
_cell.angle_beta   90.00
_cell.angle_gamma   90.00
#
_symmetry.space_group_name_H-M   'P 1'
#
loop_
_entity.id
_entity.type
_entity.pdbx_description
1 polymer ?
#
loop_
_entity_poly.entity_id
_entity_poly.type
_entity_poly.pdbx_seq_one_letter_code
_entity_poly.pdbx_strand_id
1 'polypeptide(L)' 'MISLSSVTASIAAVIGVLLFPLFGFILSNYDPLFIAIILALASLIIIRHKDNITRIKNKTENLVPWGLNLTHQNPKK' A
#
# COMPACT_ATOMS: atom_id res chain seq x y z
N MET A 1 -2.55 11.94 8.19
CA MET A 1 -1.35 11.10 8.04
C MET A 1 -1.73 9.89 7.23
N ILE A 2 -1.23 9.76 6.00
CA ILE A 2 -1.43 8.53 5.23
C ILE A 2 -0.19 7.66 5.48
N SER A 3 -0.43 6.46 6.01
CA SER A 3 0.58 5.59 6.61
C SER A 3 0.93 4.43 5.67
N LEU A 4 1.87 3.57 6.10
CA LEU A 4 2.16 2.28 5.46
C LEU A 4 0.88 1.49 5.14
N SER A 5 -0.18 1.62 5.95
CA SER A 5 -1.45 0.90 5.71
C SER A 5 -2.09 1.28 4.38
N SER A 6 -1.98 2.52 3.91
CA SER A 6 -2.52 2.94 2.62
C SER A 6 -1.71 2.39 1.45
N VAL A 7 -0.38 2.32 1.59
CA VAL A 7 0.49 1.66 0.61
C VAL A 7 0.15 0.18 0.54
N THR A 8 0.04 -0.50 1.69
CA THR A 8 -0.35 -1.91 1.75
C THR A 8 -1.74 -2.15 1.16
N ALA A 9 -2.73 -1.31 1.47
CA ALA A 9 -4.07 -1.41 0.90
C ALA A 9 -4.06 -1.22 -0.62
N SER A 10 -3.27 -0.27 -1.14
CA SER A 10 -3.14 -0.07 -2.59
C SER A 10 -2.53 -1.28 -3.31
N ILE A 11 -1.54 -1.94 -2.69
CA ILE A 11 -0.94 -3.18 -3.22
C ILE A 11 -1.96 -4.31 -3.19
N ALA A 12 -2.69 -4.47 -2.08
CA ALA A 12 -3.74 -5.48 -1.96
C ALA A 12 -4.85 -5.28 -3.01
N ALA A 13 -5.22 -4.03 -3.31
CA ALA A 13 -6.20 -3.72 -4.36
C ALA A 13 -5.70 -4.11 -5.76
N VAL A 14 -4.42 -3.84 -6.08
CA VAL A 14 -3.81 -4.28 -7.35
C VAL A 14 -3.77 -5.80 -7.46
N ILE A 15 -3.40 -6.50 -6.38
CA ILE A 15 -3.42 -7.98 -6.38
C ILE A 15 -4.86 -8.50 -6.56
N GLY A 16 -5.82 -7.90 -5.86
CA GLY A 16 -7.23 -8.28 -5.93
C GLY A 16 -7.81 -8.14 -7.33
N VAL A 17 -7.58 -7.01 -8.02
CA VAL A 17 -8.12 -6.80 -9.36
C VAL A 17 -7.51 -7.74 -10.42
N LEU A 18 -6.29 -8.24 -10.18
CA LEU A 18 -5.63 -9.20 -11.06
C LEU A 18 -6.02 -10.66 -10.78
N LEU A 19 -6.19 -11.02 -9.51
CA LEU A 19 -6.43 -12.41 -9.09
C LEU A 19 -7.91 -12.77 -8.94
N PHE A 20 -8.77 -11.88 -8.45
CA PHE A 20 -10.18 -12.22 -8.21
C PHE A 20 -10.99 -12.61 -9.46
N PRO A 21 -10.74 -12.04 -10.66
CA PRO A 21 -11.35 -12.53 -11.89
C PRO A 21 -11.11 -14.02 -12.16
N LEU A 22 -10.00 -14.60 -11.68
CA LEU A 22 -9.65 -16.00 -11.89
C LEU A 22 -10.53 -16.98 -11.10
N PHE A 23 -11.07 -16.53 -9.96
CA PHE A 23 -11.90 -17.35 -9.07
C PHE A 23 -13.39 -17.07 -9.22
N GLY A 24 -13.77 -15.99 -9.93
CA GLY A 24 -15.16 -15.63 -10.20
C GLY A 24 -15.97 -15.21 -8.98
N PHE A 25 -15.36 -15.12 -7.78
CA PHE A 25 -16.05 -14.90 -6.51
C PHE A 25 -16.35 -13.42 -6.23
N ILE A 26 -15.40 -12.52 -6.52
CA ILE A 26 -15.52 -11.06 -6.28
C ILE A 26 -15.59 -10.26 -7.58
N LEU A 27 -14.79 -10.64 -8.56
CA LEU A 27 -14.85 -10.12 -9.92
C LEU A 27 -15.10 -11.32 -10.82
N SER A 28 -16.12 -11.26 -11.67
CA SER A 28 -16.47 -12.37 -12.56
C SER A 28 -15.70 -12.33 -13.88
N ASN A 29 -15.22 -11.15 -14.28
CA ASN A 29 -14.49 -10.93 -15.53
C ASN A 29 -13.45 -9.83 -15.35
N TYR A 30 -12.47 -9.78 -16.25
CA TYR A 30 -11.56 -8.65 -16.36
C TYR A 30 -12.30 -7.44 -16.97
N ASP A 31 -12.26 -6.32 -16.26
CA ASP A 31 -12.70 -5.01 -16.77
C ASP A 31 -11.46 -4.12 -16.95
N PRO A 32 -10.99 -3.91 -18.20
CA PRO A 32 -9.80 -3.11 -18.48
C PRO A 32 -9.86 -1.68 -17.94
N LEU A 33 -11.05 -1.04 -17.95
CA LEU A 33 -11.21 0.32 -17.44
C LEU A 33 -11.07 0.33 -15.93
N PHE A 34 -11.72 -0.60 -15.24
CA PHE A 34 -11.61 -0.73 -13.79
C PHE A 34 -10.17 -1.03 -13.35
N ILE A 35 -9.48 -1.96 -14.03
CA ILE A 35 -8.08 -2.27 -13.77
C ILE A 35 -7.21 -1.02 -13.96
N ALA A 36 -7.40 -0.28 -15.05
CA ALA A 36 -6.66 0.95 -15.31
C ALA A 36 -6.86 2.00 -14.21
N ILE A 37 -8.09 2.17 -13.73
CA ILE A 37 -8.41 3.09 -12.62
C ILE A 37 -7.69 2.65 -11.33
N ILE A 38 -7.75 1.36 -10.97
CA ILE A 38 -7.07 0.83 -9.78
C ILE A 38 -5.55 1.02 -9.87
N LEU A 39 -4.95 0.74 -11.02
CA LEU A 39 -3.51 0.95 -11.24
C LEU A 39 -3.13 2.43 -11.15
N ALA A 40 -3.93 3.32 -11.71
CA ALA A 40 -3.70 4.77 -11.64
C ALA A 40 -3.78 5.28 -10.19
N LEU A 41 -4.80 4.87 -9.43
CA LEU A 41 -4.96 5.23 -8.02
C LEU A 41 -3.85 4.66 -7.16
N ALA A 42 -3.48 3.39 -7.33
CA ALA A 42 -2.37 2.77 -6.60
C ALA A 42 -1.05 3.49 -6.90
N SER A 43 -0.79 3.81 -8.17
CA SER A 43 0.40 4.57 -8.57
C SER A 43 0.42 5.96 -7.93
N LEU A 44 -0.72 6.67 -7.93
CA LEU A 44 -0.85 7.97 -7.29
C LEU A 44 -0.56 7.90 -5.79
N ILE A 45 -1.11 6.90 -5.08
CA ILE A 45 -0.84 6.68 -3.65
C ILE A 45 0.65 6.42 -3.43
N ILE A 46 1.26 5.51 -4.19
CA ILE A 46 2.69 5.18 -4.04
C ILE A 46 3.57 6.42 -4.28
N ILE A 47 3.29 7.20 -5.33
CA ILE A 47 4.03 8.43 -5.63
C ILE A 47 3.86 9.45 -4.50
N ARG A 48 2.64 9.62 -3.98
CA ARG A 48 2.36 10.53 -2.85
C ARG A 48 3.07 10.13 -1.55
N HIS A 49 3.47 8.85 -1.42
CA HIS A 49 4.10 8.32 -0.21
C HIS A 49 5.58 7.93 -0.37
N LYS A 50 6.20 8.27 -1.51
CA LYS A 50 7.60 7.95 -1.77
C LYS A 50 8.54 8.49 -0.67
N ASP A 51 8.25 9.67 -0.14
CA ASP A 51 9.06 10.27 0.93
C ASP A 51 8.92 9.51 2.25
N ASN A 52 7.69 9.13 2.64
CA ASN A 52 7.43 8.32 3.82
C ASN A 52 8.12 6.95 3.70
N ILE A 53 8.02 6.31 2.53
CA ILE A 53 8.70 5.03 2.24
C ILE A 53 10.22 5.19 2.38
N THR A 54 10.77 6.30 1.89
CA THR A 54 12.21 6.59 2.00
C THR A 54 12.65 6.77 3.45
N ARG A 55 11.86 7.49 4.27
CA ARG A 55 12.15 7.65 5.71
C ARG A 55 12.02 6.34 6.49
N ILE A 56 11.04 5.50 6.16
CA ILE A 56 10.91 4.15 6.73
C ILE A 56 12.14 3.30 6.39
N LYS A 57 12.56 3.30 5.12
CA LYS A 57 13.77 2.57 4.66
C LYS A 57 15.04 3.07 5.36
N ASN A 58 15.15 4.38 5.57
CA ASN A 58 16.29 5.00 6.24
C ASN A 58 16.20 4.96 7.78
N LYS A 59 15.15 4.35 8.34
CA LYS A 59 14.93 4.28 9.78
C LYS A 59 14.82 5.65 10.48
N THR A 60 14.28 6.64 9.78
CA THR A 60 14.09 8.02 10.27
C THR A 60 12.62 8.43 10.35
N GLU A 61 11.68 7.52 10.07
CA GLU A 61 10.25 7.79 10.25
C GLU A 61 9.90 7.79 11.73
N ASN A 62 8.95 8.64 12.12
CA ASN A 62 8.47 8.65 13.50
C ASN A 62 7.80 7.30 13.84
N LEU A 63 8.32 6.64 14.87
CA LEU A 63 7.70 5.44 15.41
C LEU A 63 6.39 5.80 16.09
N VAL A 64 5.35 5.04 15.78
CA VAL A 64 4.08 5.14 16.50
C VAL A 64 4.29 4.48 17.88
N PRO A 65 3.91 5.12 19.00
CA PRO A 65 4.17 4.60 20.35
C PRO A 65 3.36 3.35 20.72
N TRP A 66 2.49 2.88 19.82
CA TRP A 66 1.68 1.69 19.95
C TRP A 66 1.74 0.87 18.66
N GLY A 67 1.61 -0.46 18.77
CA GLY A 67 1.66 -1.38 17.63
C GLY A 67 3.03 -2.06 17.42
N LEU A 68 3.22 -2.64 16.23
CA LEU A 68 4.36 -3.50 15.90
C LEU A 68 5.51 -2.70 15.25
N ASN A 69 6.68 -2.67 15.88
CA ASN A 69 7.90 -2.08 15.32
C ASN A 69 8.58 -3.05 14.35
N LEU A 70 8.01 -3.19 13.15
CA LEU A 70 8.51 -4.08 12.09
C LEU A 70 9.95 -3.75 11.66
N THR A 71 10.37 -2.49 11.77
CA THR A 71 11.70 -2.03 11.34
C THR A 71 12.77 -2.13 12.42
N HIS A 72 12.40 -2.55 13.64
CA HIS A 72 13.26 -2.58 14.83
C HIS A 72 14.06 -1.28 15.01
N GLN A 73 13.41 -0.14 14.79
CA GLN A 73 14.02 1.16 15.02
C GLN A 73 14.11 1.42 16.52
N ASN A 74 15.20 2.03 16.99
CA ASN A 74 15.31 2.45 18.38
C ASN A 74 14.68 3.84 18.50
N PRO A 75 13.56 4.01 19.23
CA PRO A 75 12.96 5.32 19.42
C PRO A 75 13.99 6.24 20.08
N LYS A 76 14.25 7.40 19.47
CA LYS A 76 14.96 8.46 20.19
C LYS A 76 14.05 8.89 21.35
N LYS A 77 14.52 8.67 22.59
CA LYS A 77 13.85 9.10 23.82
C LYS A 77 13.67 10.61 23.84
#